data_AF-A0A3D4Q6C5-F1
#
_entry.id   AF-A0A3D4Q6C5-F1
#
_cell.length_a   1.000
_cell.length_b   1.000
_cell.length_c   1.000
_cell.angle_alpha   90.00
_cell.angle_beta   90.00
_cell.angle_gamma   90.00
#
_symmetry.space_group_name_H-M   'P 1'
#
loop_
_entity.id
_entity.type
_entity.pdbx_description
1 polymer ?
#
loop_
_entity_poly.entity_id
_entity_poly.type
_entity_poly.pdbx_seq_one_letter_code
_entity_poly.pdbx_strand_id
1 'polypeptide(L)'
;MLTNRPYVLDDEVDFLHNYYERLVVQEVHDQSERVQQGDRDFLADVACVALNRMPPRYIRHDVDMTFFMSPQDMVEIERKVSQAVTDALNYVESRERGESPKLPPVEVSLISTRGDKPTKAGKAVAAEKTEESKPGKAPAKPKTPKKK
;
A
#
# COMPACT_ATOMS: atom_id res chain seq x y z
N MET A 1 0.17 34.57 -3.50
CA MET A 1 -0.32 34.33 -2.12
C MET A 1 -1.77 33.88 -2.26
N LEU A 2 -2.08 32.66 -1.85
CA LEU A 2 -3.44 32.12 -1.90
C LEU A 2 -4.30 32.97 -0.96
N THR A 3 -5.31 33.64 -1.51
CA THR A 3 -6.18 34.56 -0.76
C THR A 3 -7.01 33.79 0.25
N ASN A 4 -6.81 34.09 1.54
CA ASN A 4 -7.62 33.58 2.65
C ASN A 4 -9.06 34.06 2.50
N ARG A 5 -9.88 33.25 1.83
CA ARG A 5 -11.34 33.36 1.93
C ARG A 5 -11.75 32.41 3.06
N PRO A 6 -12.35 32.90 4.15
CA PRO A 6 -12.86 32.01 5.18
C PRO A 6 -14.03 31.24 4.56
N TYR A 7 -13.79 30.00 4.14
CA TYR A 7 -14.85 29.04 3.92
C TYR A 7 -15.36 28.66 5.30
N VAL A 8 -16.34 29.41 5.80
CA VAL A 8 -17.09 29.03 6.99
C VAL A 8 -18.03 27.91 6.55
N LEU A 9 -17.53 26.68 6.65
CA LEU A 9 -18.33 25.47 6.58
C LEU A 9 -18.64 25.09 8.03
N ASP A 10 -19.59 25.82 8.63
CA ASP A 10 -20.17 25.40 9.91
C ASP A 10 -20.84 24.04 9.67
N ASP A 11 -20.27 22.99 10.27
CA ASP A 11 -20.84 21.65 10.51
C ASP A 11 -21.05 20.62 9.37
N GLU A 12 -20.69 20.84 8.08
CA GLU A 12 -21.07 19.87 7.02
C GLU A 12 -20.02 19.55 5.94
N VAL A 13 -18.78 19.20 6.30
CA VAL A 13 -17.81 18.61 5.34
C VAL A 13 -17.65 17.10 5.47
N ASP A 14 -18.35 16.48 6.43
CA ASP A 14 -18.36 15.03 6.66
C ASP A 14 -19.04 14.22 5.54
N PHE A 15 -19.53 14.88 4.48
CA PHE A 15 -19.96 14.18 3.27
C PHE A 15 -18.80 13.84 2.32
N LEU A 16 -17.56 14.26 2.58
CA LEU A 16 -16.41 13.90 1.75
C LEU A 16 -15.20 13.55 2.62
N HIS A 17 -14.89 12.27 2.69
CA HIS A 17 -13.80 11.73 3.51
C HIS A 17 -12.93 10.79 2.69
N ASN A 18 -11.70 10.53 3.14
CA ASN A 18 -10.87 9.51 2.53
C ASN A 18 -11.34 8.12 2.98
N TYR A 19 -11.56 7.22 2.01
CA TYR A 19 -12.02 5.85 2.24
C TYR A 19 -11.17 5.09 3.27
N TYR A 20 -9.86 5.35 3.30
CA TYR A 20 -8.94 4.67 4.20
C TYR A 20 -9.00 5.15 5.65
N GLU A 21 -9.64 6.28 5.96
CA GLU A 21 -9.64 6.86 7.32
C GLU A 21 -10.21 5.89 8.36
N ARG A 22 -11.42 5.37 8.13
CA ARG A 22 -12.03 4.43 9.08
C ARG A 22 -11.27 3.12 9.17
N LEU A 23 -10.74 2.63 8.05
CA LEU A 23 -9.96 1.38 8.02
C LEU A 23 -8.67 1.51 8.84
N VAL A 24 -7.96 2.64 8.70
CA VAL A 24 -6.74 2.91 9.46
C VAL A 24 -7.04 3.07 10.94
N VAL A 25 -8.06 3.85 11.31
CA VAL A 25 -8.42 4.05 12.71
C VAL A 25 -8.78 2.72 13.39
N GLN A 26 -9.54 1.88 12.70
CA GLN A 26 -9.90 0.54 13.20
C GLN A 26 -8.66 -0.33 13.37
N GLU A 27 -7.80 -0.42 12.35
CA GLU A 27 -6.60 -1.25 12.40
C GLU A 27 -5.60 -0.78 13.47
N VAL A 28 -5.44 0.53 13.67
CA VAL A 28 -4.60 1.10 14.73
C VAL A 28 -5.16 0.74 16.11
N HIS A 29 -6.48 0.86 16.28
CA HIS A 29 -7.14 0.46 17.52
C HIS A 29 -6.97 -1.04 17.80
N ASP A 30 -7.02 -1.88 16.77
CA ASP A 30 -6.87 -3.34 16.91
C ASP A 30 -5.41 -3.75 17.18
N GLN A 31 -4.42 -3.04 16.65
CA GLN A 31 -2.99 -3.32 16.84
C GLN A 31 -2.38 -2.70 18.11
N SER A 32 -2.97 -1.64 18.71
CA SER A 32 -2.35 -0.87 19.80
C SER A 32 -3.20 -0.82 21.07
N GLU A 33 -2.72 -1.44 22.16
CA GLU A 33 -3.36 -1.35 23.48
C GLU A 33 -3.41 0.10 24.01
N ARG A 34 -2.43 0.95 23.65
CA ARG A 34 -2.38 2.35 24.07
C ARG A 34 -3.58 3.14 23.54
N VAL A 35 -3.94 2.87 22.29
CA VAL A 35 -5.11 3.48 21.66
C VAL A 35 -6.41 2.95 22.26
N GLN A 36 -6.47 1.65 22.60
CA GLN A 36 -7.61 1.06 23.31
C GLN A 36 -7.80 1.67 24.71
N GLN A 37 -6.72 2.10 25.35
CA GLN A 37 -6.74 2.82 26.62
C GLN A 37 -7.15 4.30 26.49
N GLY A 38 -7.34 4.80 25.25
CA GLY A 38 -7.88 6.12 24.98
C GLY A 38 -6.85 7.20 24.62
N ASP A 39 -5.62 6.81 24.26
CA ASP A 39 -4.60 7.76 23.80
C ASP A 39 -4.91 8.28 22.38
N ARG A 40 -5.61 9.42 22.32
CA ARG A 40 -6.08 10.03 21.07
C ARG A 40 -4.97 10.72 20.28
N ASP A 41 -3.97 11.26 20.96
CA ASP A 41 -2.85 11.95 20.32
C ASP A 41 -1.96 10.93 19.61
N PHE A 42 -1.67 9.80 20.27
CA PHE A 42 -0.93 8.69 19.65
C PHE A 42 -1.70 8.10 18.46
N LEU A 43 -3.02 7.90 18.59
CA LEU A 43 -3.86 7.48 17.46
C LEU A 43 -3.75 8.45 16.27
N ALA A 44 -3.84 9.76 16.52
CA ALA A 44 -3.76 10.78 15.47
C ALA A 44 -2.39 10.74 14.76
N ASP A 45 -1.30 10.67 15.51
CA ASP A 45 0.07 10.62 14.96
C ASP A 45 0.27 9.37 14.07
N VAL A 46 -0.14 8.20 14.56
CA VAL A 46 -0.03 6.94 13.79
C VAL A 46 -0.93 6.97 12.57
N ALA A 47 -2.18 7.40 12.71
CA ALA A 47 -3.13 7.47 11.59
C ALA A 47 -2.64 8.44 10.50
N CYS A 48 -2.12 9.61 10.86
CA CYS A 48 -1.57 10.57 9.91
C CYS A 48 -0.39 9.99 9.13
N VAL A 49 0.52 9.26 9.79
CA VAL A 49 1.65 8.61 9.11
C VAL A 49 1.17 7.50 8.18
N ALA A 50 0.23 6.65 8.61
CA ALA A 50 -0.30 5.57 7.81
C ALA A 50 -1.07 6.07 6.57
N LEU A 51 -1.94 7.07 6.72
CA LEU A 51 -2.74 7.63 5.62
C LEU A 51 -1.87 8.26 4.53
N ASN A 52 -0.78 8.93 4.90
CA ASN A 52 0.16 9.53 3.96
C ASN A 52 0.97 8.48 3.16
N ARG A 53 0.90 7.21 3.54
CA ARG A 53 1.54 6.09 2.85
C ARG A 53 0.60 5.37 1.88
N MET A 54 -0.62 5.85 1.72
CA MET A 54 -1.60 5.27 0.80
C MET A 54 -2.06 6.31 -0.22
N PRO A 55 -2.44 5.90 -1.44
CA PRO A 55 -3.04 6.84 -2.38
C PRO A 55 -4.34 7.40 -1.79
N PRO A 56 -4.50 8.73 -1.69
CA PRO A 56 -5.72 9.31 -1.13
C PRO A 56 -6.91 9.00 -2.03
N ARG A 57 -8.04 8.61 -1.43
CA ARG A 57 -9.26 8.27 -2.16
C ARG A 57 -10.48 8.87 -1.49
N TYR A 58 -10.89 10.04 -1.95
CA TYR A 58 -12.03 10.77 -1.40
C TYR A 58 -13.35 10.26 -1.98
N ILE A 59 -14.30 10.02 -1.09
CA ILE A 59 -15.60 9.42 -1.40
C ILE A 59 -16.69 10.11 -0.59
N ARG A 60 -17.93 10.03 -1.06
CA ARG A 60 -19.07 10.55 -0.31
C ARG A 60 -19.62 9.53 0.69
N HIS A 61 -19.78 8.28 0.25
CA HIS A 61 -20.25 7.20 1.12
C HIS A 61 -19.45 5.92 0.86
N ASP A 62 -19.17 5.17 1.93
CA ASP A 62 -18.41 3.92 1.81
C ASP A 62 -19.17 2.86 1.00
N VAL A 63 -20.51 2.89 1.04
CA VAL A 63 -21.38 1.96 0.29
C VAL A 63 -21.21 2.09 -1.22
N ASP A 64 -20.89 3.28 -1.71
CA ASP A 64 -20.62 3.51 -3.14
C ASP A 64 -19.33 2.78 -3.51
N MET A 65 -18.32 2.84 -2.64
CA MET A 65 -17.04 2.19 -2.88
C MET A 65 -17.09 0.67 -2.82
N THR A 66 -17.72 0.10 -1.79
CA THR A 66 -17.77 -1.35 -1.60
C THR A 66 -18.53 -2.04 -2.74
N PHE A 67 -19.51 -1.37 -3.36
CA PHE A 67 -20.24 -1.89 -4.52
C PHE A 67 -19.36 -2.04 -5.78
N PHE A 68 -18.36 -1.16 -5.97
CA PHE A 68 -17.49 -1.18 -7.15
C PHE A 68 -16.16 -1.94 -6.95
N MET A 69 -15.87 -2.39 -5.73
CA MET A 69 -14.67 -3.18 -5.42
C MET A 69 -14.91 -4.67 -5.60
N SER A 70 -13.94 -5.38 -6.17
CA SER A 70 -13.95 -6.84 -6.14
C SER A 70 -13.56 -7.36 -4.74
N PRO A 71 -13.97 -8.58 -4.35
CA PRO A 71 -13.52 -9.19 -3.10
C PRO A 71 -11.98 -9.25 -2.99
N GLN A 72 -11.29 -9.41 -4.12
CA GLN A 72 -9.83 -9.42 -4.19
C GLN A 72 -9.27 -8.03 -3.83
N ASP A 73 -9.84 -6.96 -4.38
CA ASP A 73 -9.42 -5.59 -4.07
C ASP A 73 -9.59 -5.27 -2.59
N MET A 74 -10.66 -5.76 -1.95
CA MET A 74 -10.91 -5.56 -0.52
C MET A 74 -9.81 -6.20 0.33
N VAL A 75 -9.43 -7.44 0.02
CA VAL A 75 -8.34 -8.15 0.72
C VAL A 75 -6.99 -7.48 0.49
N GLU A 76 -6.74 -7.00 -0.73
CA GLU A 76 -5.52 -6.24 -1.02
C GLU A 76 -5.45 -4.92 -0.25
N ILE A 77 -6.58 -4.21 -0.13
CA ILE A 77 -6.69 -2.99 0.66
C ILE A 77 -6.43 -3.26 2.13
N GLU A 78 -7.07 -4.28 2.71
CA GLU A 78 -6.86 -4.67 4.11
C GLU A 78 -5.39 -4.98 4.38
N ARG A 79 -4.74 -5.76 3.50
CA ARG A 79 -3.30 -6.05 3.61
C ARG A 79 -2.45 -4.79 3.55
N LYS A 80 -2.77 -3.85 2.63
CA LYS A 80 -2.05 -2.58 2.49
C LYS A 80 -2.22 -1.70 3.72
N VAL A 81 -3.44 -1.62 4.27
CA VAL A 81 -3.75 -0.86 5.49
C VAL A 81 -2.97 -1.44 6.67
N SER A 82 -3.06 -2.76 6.89
CA SER A 82 -2.35 -3.44 7.98
C SER A 82 -0.85 -3.19 7.93
N GLN A 83 -0.24 -3.32 6.74
CA GLN A 83 1.18 -3.03 6.55
C GLN A 83 1.53 -1.56 6.81
N ALA A 84 0.73 -0.62 6.30
CA ALA A 84 0.96 0.81 6.50
C ALA A 84 0.84 1.21 7.98
N VAL A 85 -0.09 0.61 8.71
CA VAL A 85 -0.29 0.84 10.15
C VAL A 85 0.87 0.27 10.96
N THR A 86 1.32 -0.96 10.66
CA THR A 86 2.50 -1.53 11.32
C THR A 86 3.75 -0.69 11.10
N ASP A 87 3.99 -0.21 9.87
CA ASP A 87 5.09 0.71 9.58
C ASP A 87 4.97 2.02 10.39
N ALA A 88 3.76 2.57 10.48
CA ALA A 88 3.48 3.82 11.18
C ALA A 88 3.68 3.69 12.71
N LEU A 89 3.19 2.60 13.32
CA LEU A 89 3.40 2.30 14.74
C LEU A 89 4.89 2.25 15.07
N ASN A 90 5.65 1.46 14.32
CA ASN A 90 7.10 1.36 14.49
C ASN A 90 7.79 2.72 14.38
N TYR A 91 7.36 3.56 13.43
CA TYR A 91 7.91 4.89 13.22
C TYR A 91 7.59 5.87 14.37
N VAL A 92 6.35 5.92 14.84
CA VAL A 92 5.94 6.83 15.92
C VAL A 92 6.62 6.41 17.22
N GLU A 93 6.60 5.13 17.56
CA GLU A 93 7.23 4.64 18.79
C GLU A 93 8.75 4.83 18.83
N SER A 94 9.45 4.59 17.71
CA SER A 94 10.89 4.83 17.65
C SER A 94 11.22 6.32 17.69
N ARG A 95 10.38 7.18 17.09
CA ARG A 95 10.52 8.62 17.21
C ARG A 95 10.32 9.11 18.66
N GLU A 96 9.37 8.55 19.40
CA GLU A 96 9.19 8.85 20.83
C GLU A 96 10.40 8.42 21.68
N ARG A 97 11.08 7.33 21.30
CA ARG A 97 12.35 6.89 21.92
C ARG A 97 13.56 7.75 21.55
N GLY A 98 13.42 8.70 20.63
CA GLY A 98 14.52 9.55 20.14
C GLY A 98 15.36 8.92 19.03
N GLU A 99 14.91 7.82 18.42
CA GLU A 99 15.52 7.24 17.25
C GLU A 99 15.08 7.99 15.97
N SER A 100 15.87 7.84 14.89
CA SER A 100 15.54 8.37 13.56
C SER A 100 15.18 7.23 12.60
N PRO A 101 13.99 6.60 12.78
CA PRO A 101 13.53 5.53 11.91
C PRO A 101 13.35 6.00 10.47
N LYS A 102 13.76 5.18 9.51
CA LYS A 102 13.45 5.40 8.09
C LYS A 102 12.32 4.48 7.70
N LEU A 103 11.19 5.07 7.31
CA LEU A 103 10.07 4.33 6.74
C LEU A 103 10.46 3.67 5.41
N PRO A 104 9.94 2.47 5.10
CA PRO A 104 10.19 1.84 3.81
C PRO A 104 9.53 2.65 2.67
N PRO A 105 10.05 2.57 1.43
CA PRO A 105 9.51 3.29 0.30
C PRO A 105 8.06 2.85 0.05
N VAL A 106 7.20 3.81 -0.29
CA VAL A 106 5.78 3.56 -0.54
C VAL A 106 5.59 3.16 -2.00
N GLU A 107 5.10 1.96 -2.26
CA GLU A 107 4.65 1.56 -3.59
C GLU A 107 3.18 1.94 -3.82
N VAL A 108 2.98 3.13 -4.38
CA VAL A 108 1.64 3.68 -4.68
C VAL A 108 1.08 3.03 -5.96
N SER A 109 0.63 1.78 -5.86
CA SER A 109 -0.19 1.15 -6.89
C SER A 109 -1.64 1.58 -6.71
N LEU A 110 -2.15 2.41 -7.63
CA LEU A 110 -3.57 2.72 -7.69
C LEU A 110 -4.35 1.40 -7.90
N ILE A 111 -5.25 1.07 -6.97
CA ILE A 111 -6.16 -0.06 -7.15
C ILE A 111 -7.02 0.26 -8.37
N SER A 112 -6.82 -0.48 -9.47
CA SER A 112 -7.56 -0.29 -10.71
C SER A 112 -9.03 -0.49 -10.44
N THR A 113 -9.80 0.59 -10.42
CA THR A 113 -11.24 0.45 -10.35
C THR A 113 -11.75 -0.05 -11.68
N ARG A 114 -12.91 -0.70 -11.70
CA ARG A 114 -13.55 -1.11 -12.96
C ARG A 114 -13.83 0.05 -13.93
N GLY A 115 -13.79 1.30 -13.45
CA GLY A 115 -13.85 2.53 -14.25
C GLY A 115 -12.53 2.90 -14.94
N ASP A 116 -11.39 2.43 -14.43
CA ASP A 116 -10.07 2.56 -15.02
C ASP A 116 -9.87 1.45 -16.07
N LYS A 117 -10.49 1.59 -17.25
CA LYS A 117 -10.14 0.72 -18.37
C LYS A 117 -8.64 0.85 -18.65
N PRO A 118 -7.86 -0.24 -18.65
CA PRO A 118 -6.49 -0.18 -19.14
C PRO A 118 -6.55 0.13 -20.64
N THR A 119 -6.11 1.33 -21.03
CA THR A 119 -5.73 1.54 -22.43
C THR A 119 -4.57 0.60 -22.70
N LYS A 120 -4.73 -0.30 -23.67
CA LYS A 120 -3.66 -1.16 -24.17
C LYS A 120 -2.52 -0.27 -24.66
N ALA A 121 -1.57 0.06 -23.80
CA ALA A 121 -0.24 0.48 -24.23
C ALA A 121 0.45 -0.77 -24.78
N GLY A 122 0.54 -0.86 -26.11
CA GLY A 122 1.17 -1.97 -26.81
C GLY A 122 2.63 -2.12 -26.37
N LYS A 123 2.97 -3.29 -25.83
CA LYS A 123 4.36 -3.71 -25.67
C LYS A 123 4.81 -4.34 -26.99
N ALA A 124 5.35 -3.52 -27.88
CA ALA A 124 6.37 -3.99 -28.83
C ALA A 124 7.71 -3.83 -28.11
N VAL A 125 8.31 -4.94 -27.68
CA VAL A 125 9.74 -4.98 -27.36
C VAL A 125 10.37 -5.90 -28.38
N ALA A 126 10.98 -5.25 -29.38
CA ALA A 126 11.91 -5.87 -30.29
C ALA A 126 13.26 -6.08 -29.59
N ALA A 127 13.98 -7.06 -30.10
CA ALA A 127 15.23 -7.63 -29.65
C ALA A 127 16.37 -6.63 -29.38
N GLU A 128 17.21 -6.96 -28.40
CA GLU A 128 18.65 -6.74 -28.52
C GLU A 128 19.39 -8.00 -28.01
N LYS A 129 20.14 -8.63 -28.92
CA LYS A 129 21.13 -9.68 -28.64
C LYS A 129 22.46 -8.98 -28.44
N THR A 130 23.20 -9.38 -27.42
CA THR A 130 24.66 -9.22 -27.41
C THR A 130 25.31 -10.52 -26.94
N GLU A 131 26.39 -10.82 -27.63
CA GLU A 131 27.07 -12.10 -27.85
C GLU A 131 28.27 -12.27 -26.89
N GLU A 132 29.00 -13.39 -27.04
CA GLU A 132 30.23 -13.85 -26.35
C GLU A 132 30.03 -14.73 -25.10
N SER A 133 30.68 -15.89 -24.95
CA SER A 133 31.67 -16.62 -25.75
C SER A 133 31.78 -18.07 -25.21
N LYS A 134 32.09 -19.03 -26.09
CA LYS A 134 32.44 -20.45 -25.77
C LYS A 134 33.98 -20.55 -25.73
N PRO A 135 34.62 -21.42 -24.93
CA PRO A 135 34.85 -22.83 -25.33
C PRO A 135 34.81 -23.79 -24.10
N GLY A 136 34.55 -25.10 -24.17
CA GLY A 136 35.20 -26.19 -24.92
C GLY A 136 34.73 -27.54 -24.31
N LYS A 137 34.21 -28.45 -25.14
CA LYS A 137 34.76 -29.78 -25.49
C LYS A 137 34.72 -30.86 -24.36
N ALA A 138 33.73 -31.76 -24.50
CA ALA A 138 33.62 -33.08 -23.84
C ALA A 138 34.73 -34.05 -24.35
N PRO A 139 34.96 -35.27 -23.79
CA PRO A 139 33.99 -36.39 -23.60
C PRO A 139 34.24 -37.14 -22.24
N ALA A 140 33.62 -38.25 -21.80
CA ALA A 140 33.14 -39.47 -22.43
C ALA A 140 32.23 -40.27 -21.47
N LYS A 141 31.26 -41.02 -22.02
CA LYS A 141 30.56 -42.13 -21.35
C LYS A 141 31.44 -43.39 -21.36
N PRO A 142 31.21 -44.36 -20.45
CA PRO A 142 30.68 -45.62 -20.97
C PRO A 142 29.67 -46.36 -20.06
N LYS A 143 28.65 -46.93 -20.75
CA LYS A 143 28.08 -48.28 -20.66
C LYS A 143 27.54 -48.83 -19.31
N THR A 144 26.26 -49.19 -19.38
CA THR A 144 25.47 -50.08 -18.49
C THR A 144 26.01 -51.53 -18.46
N PRO A 145 25.56 -52.36 -17.49
CA PRO A 145 24.47 -53.31 -17.81
C PRO A 145 23.46 -53.59 -16.67
N LYS A 146 22.29 -54.12 -17.08
CA LYS A 146 21.23 -54.75 -16.26
C LYS A 146 21.67 -56.08 -15.63
N LYS A 147 21.18 -56.38 -14.42
CA LYS A 147 20.50 -57.64 -13.96
C LYS A 147 20.80 -57.91 -12.47
N LYS A 148 19.77 -57.95 -11.62
CA LYS A 148 19.14 -59.20 -11.15
C LYS A 148 17.78 -58.89 -10.55
#